data_AF-A0A2V9BQR2-F1
#
_entry.id   AF-A0A2V9BQR2-F1
#
_cell.length_a   1.000
_cell.length_b   1.000
_cell.length_c   1.000
_cell.angle_alpha   90.00
_cell.angle_beta   90.00
_cell.angle_gamma   90.00
#
_symmetry.space_group_name_H-M   'P 1'
#
loop_
_entity.id
_entity.type
_entity.pdbx_description
1 polymer ?
#
loop_
_entity_poly.entity_id
_entity_poly.type
_entity_poly.pdbx_seq_one_letter_code
_entity_poly.pdbx_strand_id
1 'polypeptide(L)'
;VDQQKVTKAGALVVRDAGIEISGKKLRYASRGGLKLEGALEDFHVCASDKVCLDAGSSTGGFTDCLLQHGARRVYAVDVTVNQLAWKLQQDRRVIRLERNARELGLDDLGEAVDL
;
A
#
# COMPACT_ATOMS: atom_id res chain seq x y z
N VAL A 1 -19.14 9.05 -17.03
CA VAL A 1 -19.87 8.12 -17.92
C VAL A 1 -20.14 8.90 -19.18
N ASP A 2 -19.53 8.49 -20.30
CA ASP A 2 -19.65 9.17 -21.59
C ASP A 2 -19.41 10.69 -21.48
N GLN A 3 -18.31 11.04 -20.82
CA GLN A 3 -17.88 12.43 -20.53
C GLN A 3 -18.78 13.24 -19.58
N GLN A 4 -19.84 12.65 -19.00
CA GLN A 4 -20.66 13.30 -17.98
C GLN A 4 -20.36 12.77 -16.57
N LYS A 5 -20.32 13.69 -15.59
CA LYS A 5 -20.14 13.35 -14.17
C LYS A 5 -21.45 12.78 -13.62
N VAL A 6 -21.41 11.51 -13.21
CA VAL A 6 -22.51 10.86 -12.49
C VAL A 6 -22.32 11.06 -11.00
N THR A 7 -23.35 11.53 -10.32
CA THR A 7 -23.32 11.86 -8.87
C THR A 7 -24.17 10.93 -8.01
N LYS A 8 -24.99 10.06 -8.63
CA LYS A 8 -25.86 9.08 -7.95
C LYS A 8 -25.29 7.68 -8.13
N ALA A 9 -24.98 6.99 -7.03
CA ALA A 9 -24.39 5.64 -7.05
C ALA A 9 -25.27 4.60 -7.77
N GLY A 10 -26.60 4.74 -7.70
CA GLY A 10 -27.56 3.87 -8.39
C GLY A 10 -28.02 4.40 -9.76
N ALA A 11 -27.23 5.25 -10.43
CA ALA A 11 -27.56 5.67 -11.77
C ALA A 11 -27.44 4.49 -12.74
N LEU A 12 -28.47 4.28 -13.57
CA LEU A 12 -28.43 3.29 -14.63
C LEU A 12 -27.45 3.74 -15.72
N VAL A 13 -26.62 2.80 -16.18
CA VAL A 13 -25.67 3.01 -17.28
C VAL A 13 -25.85 1.88 -18.30
N VAL A 14 -25.64 2.18 -19.58
CA VAL A 14 -25.60 1.13 -20.61
C VAL A 14 -24.36 0.25 -20.40
N ARG A 15 -24.44 -1.03 -20.81
CA ARG A 15 -23.41 -2.04 -20.47
C ARG A 15 -22.03 -1.71 -21.03
N ASP A 16 -22.02 -0.95 -22.12
CA ASP A 16 -20.87 -0.53 -22.92
C ASP A 16 -20.52 0.95 -22.73
N ALA A 17 -21.10 1.62 -21.73
CA ALA A 17 -20.80 3.01 -21.43
C ALA A 17 -19.32 3.21 -21.11
N GLY A 18 -18.72 4.30 -21.61
CA GLY A 18 -17.36 4.69 -21.27
C GLY A 18 -17.28 5.15 -19.81
N ILE A 19 -16.60 4.38 -18.96
CA ILE A 19 -16.40 4.72 -17.54
C ILE A 19 -14.98 5.25 -17.33
N GLU A 20 -14.90 6.47 -16.83
CA GLU A 20 -13.66 7.10 -16.39
C GLU A 20 -13.82 7.60 -14.95
N ILE A 21 -12.78 7.42 -14.14
CA ILE A 21 -12.73 7.96 -12.79
C ILE A 21 -12.14 9.36 -12.87
N SER A 22 -12.97 10.36 -12.56
CA SER A 22 -12.50 11.74 -12.43
C SER A 22 -11.72 11.93 -11.14
N GLY A 23 -10.55 12.56 -11.21
CA GLY A 23 -9.74 12.94 -10.04
C GLY A 23 -8.26 12.64 -10.24
N LYS A 24 -7.43 13.11 -9.30
CA LYS A 24 -6.00 12.76 -9.29
C LYS A 24 -5.86 11.31 -8.84
N LYS A 25 -5.05 10.52 -9.56
CA LYS A 25 -4.59 9.24 -9.05
C LYS A 25 -3.90 9.48 -7.71
N LEU A 26 -4.26 8.68 -6.71
CA LEU A 26 -3.54 8.69 -5.45
C LEU A 26 -2.09 8.30 -5.72
N ARG A 27 -1.15 8.99 -5.06
CA ARG A 27 0.28 8.68 -5.15
C ARG A 27 0.59 7.28 -4.62
N TYR A 28 -0.13 6.88 -3.58
CA TYR A 28 0.00 5.60 -2.88
C TYR A 28 -1.27 4.76 -3.04
N ALA A 29 -1.15 3.45 -2.83
CA ALA A 29 -2.26 2.48 -2.85
C ALA A 29 -3.45 2.88 -1.95
N SER A 30 -3.22 3.68 -0.90
CA SER A 30 -4.27 4.32 -0.13
C SER A 30 -3.84 5.69 0.37
N ARG A 31 -4.81 6.51 0.83
CA ARG A 31 -4.52 7.81 1.49
C ARG A 31 -3.67 7.66 2.74
N GLY A 32 -3.58 6.46 3.32
CA GLY A 32 -2.73 6.17 4.47
C GLY A 32 -1.26 6.52 4.19
N GLY A 33 -0.75 6.26 2.98
CA GLY A 33 0.65 6.51 2.63
C GLY A 33 1.12 7.96 2.86
N LEU A 34 0.22 8.95 2.71
CA LEU A 34 0.51 10.36 2.99
C LEU A 34 0.88 10.63 4.47
N LYS A 35 0.40 9.78 5.38
CA LYS A 35 0.74 9.88 6.81
C LYS A 35 2.19 9.45 7.05
N LEU A 36 2.59 8.33 6.45
CA LEU A 36 3.96 7.84 6.58
C LEU A 36 4.93 8.77 5.88
N GLU A 37 4.58 9.28 4.69
CA GLU A 37 5.36 10.29 3.99
C GLU A 37 5.67 11.50 4.89
N GLY A 38 4.63 12.11 5.48
CA GLY A 38 4.83 13.21 6.42
C GLY A 38 5.74 12.82 7.60
N ALA A 39 5.59 11.61 8.14
CA ALA A 39 6.46 11.12 9.21
C ALA A 39 7.92 10.92 8.76
N LEU A 40 8.18 10.39 7.56
CA LEU A 40 9.53 10.24 7.03
C LEU A 40 10.21 11.61 6.85
N GLU A 41 9.46 12.61 6.37
CA GLU A 41 9.93 13.98 6.19
C GLU A 41 10.18 14.67 7.54
N ASP A 42 9.18 14.70 8.42
CA ASP A 42 9.21 15.44 9.70
C ASP A 42 10.22 14.83 10.69
N PHE A 43 10.36 13.50 10.72
CA PHE A 43 11.30 12.82 11.61
C PHE A 43 12.66 12.53 10.96
N HIS A 44 12.87 12.97 9.71
CA HIS A 44 14.09 12.75 8.95
C HIS A 44 14.52 11.27 8.88
N VAL A 45 13.54 10.38 8.72
CA VAL A 45 13.76 8.93 8.62
C VAL A 45 13.96 8.55 7.15
N CYS A 46 15.12 7.98 6.82
CA CYS A 46 15.39 7.46 5.49
C CYS A 46 14.98 5.99 5.38
N ALA A 47 14.14 5.65 4.39
CA ALA A 47 13.78 4.27 4.05
C ALA A 47 14.65 3.67 2.93
N SER A 48 15.50 4.47 2.29
CA SER A 48 16.31 4.04 1.14
C SER A 48 17.26 2.91 1.52
N ASP A 49 17.29 1.87 0.69
CA ASP A 49 18.11 0.66 0.86
C ASP A 49 17.93 -0.06 2.21
N LYS A 50 16.74 0.07 2.81
CA LYS A 50 16.37 -0.63 4.04
C LYS A 50 15.42 -1.79 3.80
N VAL A 51 15.48 -2.78 4.69
CA VAL A 51 14.42 -3.77 4.89
C VAL A 51 13.44 -3.17 5.89
N CYS A 52 12.21 -2.96 5.46
CA CYS A 52 11.18 -2.35 6.28
C CYS A 52 10.08 -3.35 6.65
N LEU A 53 9.40 -3.11 7.77
CA LEU A 53 8.22 -3.87 8.19
C LEU A 53 7.00 -2.96 8.30
N ASP A 54 5.92 -3.32 7.59
CA ASP A 54 4.63 -2.64 7.63
C ASP A 54 3.61 -3.50 8.38
N ALA A 55 3.42 -3.21 9.68
CA ALA A 55 2.50 -3.94 10.55
C ALA A 55 1.06 -3.43 10.39
N GLY A 56 0.18 -4.27 9.86
CA GLY A 56 -1.19 -3.89 9.50
C GLY A 56 -1.27 -3.26 8.10
N SER A 57 -0.57 -3.86 7.13
CA SER A 57 -0.39 -3.31 5.78
C SER A 57 -1.70 -3.02 5.02
N SER A 58 -2.80 -3.72 5.32
CA SER A 58 -4.12 -3.52 4.71
C SER A 58 -4.06 -3.45 3.18
N THR A 59 -4.52 -2.35 2.57
CA THR A 59 -4.46 -2.09 1.12
C THR A 59 -3.06 -1.73 0.61
N GLY A 60 -2.12 -1.44 1.51
CA GLY A 60 -0.69 -1.23 1.21
C GLY A 60 -0.26 0.23 1.09
N GLY A 61 -0.95 1.16 1.74
CA GLY A 61 -0.61 2.59 1.66
C GLY A 61 0.80 2.91 2.19
N PHE A 62 1.18 2.33 3.33
CA PHE A 62 2.52 2.49 3.93
C PHE A 62 3.56 1.68 3.15
N THR A 63 3.26 0.43 2.82
CA THR A 63 4.09 -0.40 1.93
C THR A 63 4.47 0.34 0.63
N ASP A 64 3.51 0.93 -0.09
CA ASP A 64 3.79 1.68 -1.33
C ASP A 64 4.64 2.93 -1.05
N CYS A 65 4.39 3.62 0.06
CA CYS A 65 5.20 4.77 0.49
C CYS A 65 6.66 4.37 0.73
N LEU A 66 6.93 3.30 1.47
CA LEU A 66 8.28 2.80 1.73
C LEU A 66 9.00 2.41 0.42
N LEU A 67 8.32 1.70 -0.48
CA LEU A 67 8.89 1.30 -1.78
C LEU A 67 9.22 2.50 -2.67
N GLN A 68 8.37 3.53 -2.67
CA GLN A 68 8.62 4.77 -3.42
C GLN A 68 9.75 5.61 -2.81
N HIS A 69 10.00 5.48 -1.51
CA HIS A 69 11.13 6.10 -0.80
C HIS A 69 12.40 5.22 -0.78
N GLY A 70 12.45 4.18 -1.63
CA GLY A 70 13.67 3.43 -1.89
C GLY A 70 13.91 2.22 -0.99
N ALA A 71 12.92 1.77 -0.22
CA ALA A 71 13.05 0.52 0.54
C ALA A 71 13.49 -0.63 -0.38
N ARG A 72 14.52 -1.37 0.05
CA ARG A 72 15.03 -2.55 -0.64
C ARG A 72 14.01 -3.68 -0.58
N ARG A 73 13.31 -3.81 0.54
CA ARG A 73 12.29 -4.82 0.80
C ARG A 73 11.28 -4.31 1.82
N VAL A 74 10.03 -4.72 1.70
CA VAL A 74 8.98 -4.46 2.69
C VAL A 74 8.28 -5.76 3.06
N TYR A 75 8.30 -6.10 4.35
CA TYR A 75 7.47 -7.13 4.93
C TYR A 75 6.08 -6.54 5.24
N ALA A 76 5.11 -6.84 4.38
CA ALA A 76 3.72 -6.43 4.56
C ALA A 76 3.01 -7.46 5.44
N VAL A 77 2.93 -7.16 6.74
CA VAL A 77 2.35 -8.04 7.75
C VAL A 77 0.88 -7.66 7.94
N ASP A 78 -0.03 -8.62 7.80
CA ASP A 78 -1.44 -8.40 8.11
C ASP A 78 -2.12 -9.73 8.44
N VAL A 79 -3.25 -9.69 9.14
CA VAL A 79 -4.11 -10.86 9.32
C VAL A 79 -4.94 -11.16 8.07
N THR A 80 -5.01 -10.24 7.10
CA THR A 80 -5.68 -10.46 5.81
C THR A 80 -4.85 -9.96 4.62
N VAL A 81 -3.87 -10.76 4.19
CA VAL A 81 -2.93 -10.38 3.13
C VAL A 81 -3.53 -10.22 1.72
N ASN A 82 -4.75 -10.73 1.49
CA ASN A 82 -5.43 -10.62 0.19
C ASN A 82 -6.02 -9.22 -0.09
N GLN A 83 -5.93 -8.28 0.86
CA GLN A 83 -6.40 -6.91 0.69
C GLN A 83 -5.39 -5.98 -0.01
N LEU A 84 -4.12 -6.40 -0.09
CA LEU A 84 -3.05 -5.59 -0.65
C LEU A 84 -3.33 -5.26 -2.12
N ALA A 85 -3.06 -4.01 -2.55
CA ALA A 85 -3.29 -3.62 -3.94
C ALA A 85 -2.51 -4.52 -4.93
N TRP A 86 -3.14 -4.90 -6.05
CA TRP A 86 -2.57 -5.82 -7.05
C TRP A 86 -1.13 -5.51 -7.43
N LYS A 87 -0.81 -4.23 -7.71
CA LYS A 87 0.54 -3.80 -8.06
C LYS A 87 1.58 -4.18 -7.00
N LEU A 88 1.23 -4.07 -5.72
CA LEU A 88 2.12 -4.40 -4.60
C LEU A 88 2.24 -5.90 -4.41
N GLN A 89 1.17 -6.68 -4.68
CA GLN A 89 1.26 -8.14 -4.67
C GLN A 89 2.24 -8.69 -5.73
N GLN A 90 2.45 -7.94 -6.81
CA GLN A 90 3.36 -8.29 -7.90
C GLN A 90 4.78 -7.71 -7.74
N ASP A 91 5.00 -6.82 -6.77
CA ASP A 91 6.32 -6.22 -6.55
C ASP A 91 7.21 -7.21 -5.79
N ARG A 92 8.35 -7.59 -6.41
CA ARG A 92 9.29 -8.57 -5.84
C ARG A 92 9.96 -8.12 -4.54
N ARG A 93 9.90 -6.82 -4.24
CA ARG A 93 10.40 -6.25 -2.98
C ARG A 93 9.40 -6.42 -1.84
N VAL A 94 8.16 -6.85 -2.12
CA VAL A 94 7.14 -7.05 -1.09
C VAL A 94 7.07 -8.52 -0.70
N ILE A 95 7.27 -8.79 0.59
CA ILE A 95 7.00 -10.11 1.18
C ILE A 95 5.71 -9.99 1.99
N ARG A 96 4.70 -10.74 1.59
CA ARG A 96 3.40 -10.77 2.30
C ARG A 96 3.46 -11.81 3.41
N LEU A 97 3.19 -11.41 4.64
CA LEU A 97 3.16 -12.29 5.81
C LEU A 97 1.78 -12.27 6.45
N GLU A 98 1.08 -13.42 6.41
CA GLU A 98 -0.22 -13.58 7.05
C GLU A 98 -0.03 -13.96 8.53
N ARG A 99 0.12 -12.92 9.37
CA ARG A 99 0.40 -13.04 10.80
C ARG A 99 -0.26 -11.91 11.58
N ASN A 100 -0.64 -12.22 12.82
CA ASN A 100 -0.93 -11.21 13.81
C ASN A 100 0.40 -10.58 14.26
N ALA A 101 0.57 -9.28 14.08
CA ALA A 101 1.82 -8.59 14.44
C ALA A 101 2.19 -8.74 15.93
N ARG A 102 1.22 -9.03 16.81
CA ARG A 102 1.48 -9.30 18.24
C ARG A 102 2.21 -10.60 18.51
N GLU A 103 2.16 -11.53 17.55
CA GLU A 103 2.73 -12.88 17.64
C GLU A 103 3.99 -13.01 16.77
N LEU A 104 4.39 -11.94 16.09
CA LEU A 104 5.50 -11.96 15.16
C LEU A 104 6.83 -12.09 15.90
N GLY A 105 7.58 -13.15 15.58
CA GLY A 105 8.93 -13.39 16.06
C GLY A 105 10.00 -13.04 15.01
N LEU A 106 11.25 -13.02 15.44
CA LEU A 106 12.39 -12.84 14.53
C LEU A 106 12.52 -14.01 13.54
N ASP A 107 12.16 -15.23 13.94
CA ASP A 107 12.23 -16.42 13.09
C ASP A 107 11.18 -16.41 11.96
N ASP A 108 10.12 -15.61 12.08
CA ASP A 108 9.17 -15.38 10.97
C ASP A 108 9.77 -14.51 9.86
N LEU A 109 10.89 -13.84 10.15
CA LEU A 109 11.59 -12.93 9.25
C LEU A 109 12.88 -13.61 8.77
N GLY A 110 13.05 -13.70 7.45
CA GLY A 110 14.25 -14.32 6.87
C GLY A 110 15.53 -13.48 6.98
N GLU A 111 15.43 -12.25 7.49
CA GLU A 111 16.53 -11.31 7.67
C GLU A 111 16.19 -10.26 8.73
N ALA A 112 17.18 -9.49 9.17
CA ALA A 112 16.97 -8.37 10.09
C ALA A 112 16.20 -7.22 9.40
N VAL A 113 15.28 -6.60 10.15
CA VAL A 113 14.54 -5.41 9.73
C VAL A 113 15.27 -4.15 10.22
N ASP A 114 15.43 -3.18 9.32
CA ASP A 114 16.09 -1.89 9.58
C ASP A 114 15.10 -0.80 10.02
N LEU A 115 13.83 -0.89 9.61
CA LEU A 115 12.76 0.08 9.86
C LEU A 115 11.40 -0.58 10.13
#